data_AF-A0A2P8HFK0-F1
#
_entry.id   AF-A0A2P8HFK0-F1
#
_cell.length_a   1.000
_cell.length_b   1.000
_cell.length_c   1.000
_cell.angle_alpha   90.00
_cell.angle_beta   90.00
_cell.angle_gamma   90.00
#
_symmetry.space_group_name_H-M   'P 1'
#
loop_
_entity.id
_entity.type
_entity.pdbx_description
1 polymer ?
#
loop_
_entity_poly.entity_id
_entity_poly.type
_entity_poly.pdbx_seq_one_letter_code
_entity_poly.pdbx_strand_id
1 'polypeptide(L)'
;MYPSFITFISSDSDGTKLLRICDQEFKVFDYDWYIEDAINLAKYWKAHQVTYQRIVCLRTWIRENYQHGHDIPYKHMRSLQACRHWVESVIHAEYECADEMFQESYKRKLVENKAIFSKRETG
;
A
#
# COMPACT_ATOMS: atom_id res chain seq x y z
N MET A 1 13.67 2.20 -14.20
CA MET A 1 12.56 1.99 -15.14
C MET A 1 11.37 1.47 -14.35
N TYR A 2 10.19 2.08 -14.51
CA TYR A 2 8.99 1.69 -13.78
C TYR A 2 8.42 0.34 -14.29
N PRO A 3 7.74 -0.45 -13.44
CA PRO A 3 6.99 -1.62 -13.89
C PRO A 3 5.89 -1.26 -14.90
N SER A 4 5.44 -2.21 -15.71
CA SER A 4 4.47 -1.98 -16.79
C SER A 4 3.12 -1.42 -16.35
N PHE A 5 2.73 -1.60 -15.09
CA PHE A 5 1.51 -1.05 -14.50
C PHE A 5 1.65 0.41 -14.02
N ILE A 6 2.81 1.02 -14.23
CA ILE A 6 3.12 2.41 -13.88
C ILE A 6 3.56 3.17 -15.13
N THR A 7 2.95 4.33 -15.37
CA THR A 7 3.39 5.29 -16.38
C THR A 7 3.75 6.61 -15.71
N PHE A 8 4.94 7.13 -15.97
CA PHE A 8 5.29 8.50 -15.57
C PHE A 8 4.61 9.48 -16.54
N ILE A 9 3.83 10.42 -16.01
CA ILE A 9 3.14 11.44 -16.82
C ILE A 9 3.98 12.72 -16.86
N SER A 10 4.29 13.29 -15.70
CA SER A 10 5.01 14.56 -15.59
C SER A 10 5.61 14.76 -14.20
N SER A 11 6.41 15.81 -14.06
CA SER A 11 6.86 16.34 -12.77
C SER A 11 6.85 17.86 -12.81
N ASP A 12 6.55 18.49 -11.69
CA ASP A 12 6.65 19.95 -11.54
C ASP A 12 8.03 20.39 -11.02
N SER A 13 8.22 21.70 -10.89
CA SER A 13 9.46 22.32 -10.41
C SER A 13 9.79 21.98 -8.96
N ASP A 14 8.79 21.58 -8.17
CA ASP A 14 8.92 21.28 -6.75
C ASP A 14 9.26 19.80 -6.52
N GLY A 15 9.45 19.03 -7.60
CA GLY A 15 9.78 17.61 -7.54
C GLY A 15 8.58 16.70 -7.32
N THR A 16 7.36 17.23 -7.30
CA THR A 16 6.14 16.43 -7.26
C THR A 16 5.95 15.76 -8.62
N LYS A 17 5.67 14.46 -8.61
CA LYS A 17 5.46 13.64 -9.81
C LYS A 17 4.00 13.28 -9.98
N LEU A 18 3.56 13.20 -11.22
CA LEU A 18 2.28 12.60 -11.58
C LEU A 18 2.54 11.23 -12.20
N LEU A 19 2.06 10.18 -11.54
CA LEU A 19 2.11 8.81 -12.04
C LEU A 19 0.71 8.35 -12.46
N ARG A 20 0.65 7.43 -13.41
CA ARG A 20 -0.54 6.62 -13.68
C ARG A 20 -0.29 5.20 -13.18
N ILE A 21 -1.10 4.75 -12.23
CA ILE A 21 -1.01 3.45 -11.58
C ILE A 21 -2.28 2.67 -11.93
N CYS A 22 -2.15 1.58 -12.69
CA CYS A 22 -3.29 0.79 -13.17
C CYS A 22 -4.41 1.69 -13.74
N ASP A 23 -4.04 2.55 -14.69
CA ASP A 23 -4.92 3.51 -15.39
C ASP A 23 -5.51 4.65 -14.54
N GLN A 24 -5.14 4.78 -13.27
CA GLN A 24 -5.58 5.87 -12.40
C GLN A 24 -4.43 6.81 -12.06
N GLU A 25 -4.69 8.11 -12.07
CA GLU A 25 -3.67 9.12 -11.77
C GLU A 25 -3.40 9.21 -10.27
N PHE A 26 -2.12 9.32 -9.91
CA PHE A 26 -1.64 9.41 -8.55
C PHE A 26 -0.56 10.49 -8.46
N LYS A 27 -0.82 11.50 -7.62
CA LYS A 27 0.13 12.58 -7.34
C LYS A 27 1.09 12.13 -6.23
N VAL A 28 2.38 12.01 -6.58
CA VAL A 28 3.47 11.67 -5.66
C VAL A 28 4.18 12.94 -5.24
N PHE A 29 3.98 13.33 -3.98
CA PHE A 29 4.74 14.42 -3.39
C PHE A 29 6.21 13.98 -3.14
N ASP A 30 7.13 14.93 -3.11
CA ASP A 30 8.57 14.70 -2.91
C ASP A 30 8.90 13.92 -1.62
N TYR A 31 8.12 14.14 -0.54
CA TYR A 31 8.24 13.44 0.74
C TYR A 31 7.53 12.08 0.79
N ASP A 32 6.82 11.65 -0.27
CA ASP A 32 6.06 10.40 -0.30
C ASP A 32 6.87 9.24 -0.90
N TRP A 33 8.02 8.90 -0.31
CA TRP A 33 8.82 7.77 -0.78
C TRP A 33 8.13 6.40 -0.58
N TYR A 34 7.05 6.34 0.20
CA TYR A 34 6.31 5.12 0.50
C TYR A 34 5.63 4.50 -0.73
N ILE A 35 5.27 5.33 -1.73
CA ILE A 35 4.69 4.83 -2.99
C ILE A 35 5.70 4.04 -3.81
N GLU A 36 6.97 4.44 -3.82
CA GLU A 36 8.03 3.73 -4.54
C GLU A 36 8.25 2.34 -3.92
N ASP A 37 8.19 2.24 -2.60
CA ASP A 37 8.26 0.95 -1.90
C ASP A 37 7.04 0.06 -2.22
N ALA A 38 5.83 0.63 -2.23
CA ALA A 38 4.63 -0.11 -2.61
C ALA A 38 4.72 -0.63 -4.06
N ILE A 39 5.19 0.20 -5.01
CA ILE A 39 5.44 -0.19 -6.40
C ILE A 39 6.50 -1.30 -6.48
N ASN A 40 7.59 -1.18 -5.70
CA ASN A 40 8.66 -2.16 -5.66
C ASN A 40 8.23 -3.51 -5.10
N LEU A 41 7.25 -3.56 -4.21
CA LEU A 41 6.67 -4.82 -3.72
C LEU A 41 5.66 -5.39 -4.73
N ALA A 42 4.85 -4.52 -5.34
CA ALA A 42 3.83 -4.92 -6.31
C ALA A 42 4.41 -5.51 -7.60
N LYS A 43 5.65 -5.18 -7.95
CA LYS A 43 6.33 -5.75 -9.14
C LYS A 43 6.48 -7.28 -9.11
N TYR A 44 6.39 -7.90 -7.94
CA TYR A 44 6.48 -9.36 -7.79
C TYR A 44 5.13 -10.06 -7.88
N TRP A 45 4.03 -9.31 -7.92
CA TRP A 45 2.69 -9.88 -8.02
C TRP A 45 2.39 -10.29 -9.46
N LYS A 46 1.45 -11.23 -9.64
CA LYS A 46 0.96 -11.56 -10.98
C LYS A 46 0.21 -10.36 -11.56
N ALA A 47 0.24 -10.15 -12.87
CA ALA A 47 -0.37 -8.98 -13.50
C ALA A 47 -1.84 -8.73 -13.07
N HIS A 48 -2.68 -9.77 -13.06
CA HIS A 48 -4.09 -9.69 -12.61
C HIS A 48 -4.26 -9.39 -11.11
N GLN A 49 -3.20 -9.47 -10.32
CA GLN A 49 -3.22 -9.13 -8.90
C GLN A 49 -2.89 -7.65 -8.66
N VAL A 50 -2.29 -6.97 -9.63
CA VAL A 50 -1.86 -5.59 -9.47
C VAL A 50 -3.04 -4.66 -9.75
N THR A 51 -3.51 -3.96 -8.72
CA THR A 51 -4.59 -2.97 -8.83
C THR A 51 -4.20 -1.69 -8.12
N TYR A 52 -4.77 -0.57 -8.58
CA TYR A 52 -4.58 0.75 -7.95
C TYR A 52 -4.87 0.70 -6.44
N GLN A 53 -6.02 0.14 -6.06
CA GLN A 53 -6.45 0.07 -4.65
C GLN A 53 -5.45 -0.71 -3.77
N ARG A 54 -4.86 -1.80 -4.28
CA ARG A 54 -3.87 -2.58 -3.54
C ARG A 54 -2.57 -1.82 -3.34
N ILE A 55 -2.09 -1.14 -4.38
CA ILE A 55 -0.85 -0.36 -4.31
C ILE A 55 -1.03 0.81 -3.33
N VAL A 56 -2.14 1.55 -3.42
CA VAL A 56 -2.42 2.68 -2.51
C VAL A 56 -2.63 2.20 -1.08
N CYS A 57 -3.33 1.08 -0.87
CA CYS A 57 -3.49 0.48 0.45
C CYS A 57 -2.12 0.11 1.04
N LEU A 58 -1.26 -0.55 0.26
CA LEU A 58 0.08 -0.93 0.71
C LEU A 58 0.93 0.30 1.03
N ARG A 59 0.91 1.33 0.19
CA ARG A 59 1.59 2.61 0.43
C ARG A 59 1.13 3.26 1.74
N THR A 60 -0.17 3.25 2.01
CA THR A 60 -0.72 3.83 3.25
C THR A 60 -0.17 3.12 4.48
N TRP A 61 -0.18 1.79 4.50
CA TRP A 61 0.33 1.05 5.65
C TRP A 61 1.85 1.08 5.77
N ILE A 62 2.59 1.23 4.67
CA ILE A 62 4.02 1.56 4.71
C ILE A 62 4.22 2.90 5.41
N ARG A 63 3.43 3.92 5.06
CA ARG A 63 3.48 5.21 5.74
C ARG A 63 3.20 5.07 7.24
N GLU A 64 2.13 4.39 7.66
CA GLU A 64 1.81 4.24 9.09
C GLU A 64 2.92 3.50 9.85
N ASN A 65 3.45 2.42 9.26
CA ASN A 65 4.57 1.66 9.83
C ASN A 65 5.79 2.54 10.14
N TYR A 66 6.08 3.51 9.27
CA TYR A 66 7.15 4.48 9.48
C TYR A 66 6.77 5.61 10.43
N GLN A 67 5.62 6.24 10.23
CA GLN A 67 5.22 7.45 10.96
C GLN A 67 5.03 7.18 12.45
N HIS A 68 4.57 5.98 12.81
CA HIS A 68 4.33 5.60 14.19
C HIS A 68 5.46 4.75 14.79
N GLY A 69 6.55 4.52 14.06
CA GLY A 69 7.74 3.86 14.58
C GLY A 69 7.56 2.37 14.88
N HIS A 70 6.68 1.68 14.15
CA HIS A 70 6.40 0.25 14.35
C HIS A 70 7.56 -0.64 13.87
N ASP A 71 8.35 -0.18 12.91
CA ASP A 71 9.54 -0.85 12.37
C ASP A 71 9.33 -2.29 11.87
N ILE A 72 8.10 -2.65 11.47
CA ILE A 72 7.79 -4.02 11.01
C ILE A 72 8.42 -4.27 9.63
N PRO A 73 9.35 -5.25 9.49
CA PRO A 73 10.08 -5.44 8.24
C PRO A 73 9.20 -5.91 7.07
N TYR A 74 9.31 -5.26 5.91
CA TYR A 74 8.45 -5.54 4.75
C TYR A 74 9.19 -5.71 3.41
N LYS A 75 10.42 -5.20 3.28
CA LYS A 75 11.14 -5.09 2.00
C LYS A 75 11.42 -6.43 1.31
N HIS A 76 11.37 -7.53 2.06
CA HIS A 76 11.62 -8.89 1.58
C HIS A 76 10.36 -9.57 1.02
N MET A 77 9.19 -8.96 1.14
CA MET A 77 7.95 -9.57 0.65
C MET A 77 7.93 -9.64 -0.88
N ARG A 78 7.47 -10.78 -1.40
CA ARG A 78 7.44 -11.11 -2.83
C ARG A 78 6.08 -11.63 -3.31
N SER A 79 5.07 -11.63 -2.46
CA SER A 79 3.73 -12.11 -2.83
C SER A 79 2.63 -11.20 -2.30
N LEU A 80 1.49 -11.19 -2.98
CA LEU A 80 0.29 -10.46 -2.57
C LEU A 80 -0.17 -10.89 -1.16
N GLN A 81 -0.11 -12.19 -0.87
CA GLN A 81 -0.51 -12.74 0.43
C GLN A 81 0.42 -12.28 1.55
N ALA A 82 1.73 -12.25 1.31
CA ALA A 82 2.68 -11.73 2.29
C ALA A 82 2.40 -10.25 2.59
N CYS A 83 2.19 -9.44 1.54
CA CYS A 83 1.86 -8.02 1.70
C CYS A 83 0.56 -7.82 2.49
N ARG A 84 -0.46 -8.64 2.24
CA ARG A 84 -1.71 -8.63 3.01
C ARG A 84 -1.46 -8.90 4.49
N HIS A 85 -0.76 -9.98 4.81
CA HIS A 85 -0.50 -10.35 6.22
C HIS A 85 0.35 -9.30 6.93
N TRP A 86 1.32 -8.71 6.22
CA TRP A 86 2.12 -7.62 6.80
C TRP A 86 1.26 -6.38 7.09
N VAL A 87 0.33 -6.02 6.20
CA VAL A 87 -0.65 -4.95 6.50
C VAL A 87 -1.47 -5.29 7.75
N GLU A 88 -1.89 -6.56 7.92
CA GLU A 88 -2.58 -7.00 9.13
C GLU A 88 -1.68 -6.80 10.37
N SER A 89 -0.38 -7.12 10.29
CA SER A 89 0.58 -6.88 11.37
C SER A 89 0.70 -5.40 11.75
N VAL A 90 0.77 -4.49 10.78
CA VAL A 90 0.80 -3.04 11.05
C VAL A 90 -0.52 -2.57 11.67
N ILE A 91 -1.66 -3.07 11.18
CA ILE A 91 -2.96 -2.79 11.81
C ILE A 91 -2.98 -3.27 13.26
N HIS A 92 -2.45 -4.45 13.57
CA HIS A 92 -2.39 -4.92 14.95
C HIS A 92 -1.55 -4.00 15.83
N ALA A 93 -0.36 -3.60 15.36
CA ALA A 93 0.52 -2.69 16.10
C ALA A 93 -0.12 -1.30 16.31
N GLU A 94 -0.78 -0.78 15.28
CA GLU A 94 -1.47 0.51 15.32
C GLU A 94 -2.57 0.58 16.40
N TYR A 95 -3.20 -0.56 16.67
CA TYR A 95 -4.33 -0.67 17.60
C TYR A 95 -4.01 -1.51 18.85
N GLU A 96 -2.75 -1.84 19.13
CA GLU A 96 -2.38 -2.68 20.29
C GLU A 96 -2.80 -2.03 21.61
N CYS A 97 -2.63 -0.72 21.71
CA CYS A 97 -3.01 0.08 22.88
C CYS A 97 -4.34 0.83 22.69
N ALA A 98 -5.14 0.43 21.70
CA ALA A 98 -6.40 1.10 21.39
C ALA A 98 -7.43 0.90 22.51
N ASP A 99 -7.92 2.01 23.05
CA ASP A 99 -9.05 2.03 23.98
C ASP A 99 -10.33 1.46 23.30
N GLU A 100 -11.36 1.12 24.08
CA GLU A 100 -12.62 0.54 23.60
C GLU A 100 -13.24 1.34 22.44
N MET A 101 -13.09 2.67 22.47
CA MET A 101 -13.54 3.59 21.42
C MET A 101 -12.92 3.31 20.02
N PHE A 102 -11.77 2.67 19.96
CA PHE A 102 -11.03 2.41 18.72
C PHE A 102 -11.15 0.95 18.22
N GLN A 103 -11.76 0.06 19.00
CA GLN A 103 -11.94 -1.35 18.61
C GLN A 103 -12.76 -1.53 17.32
N GLU A 104 -13.78 -0.69 17.10
CA GLU A 104 -14.56 -0.72 15.86
C GLU A 104 -13.71 -0.32 14.65
N SER A 105 -12.88 0.71 14.81
CA SER A 105 -11.96 1.15 13.76
C SER A 105 -10.95 0.07 13.42
N TYR A 106 -10.37 -0.59 14.42
CA TYR A 106 -9.50 -1.75 14.24
C TYR A 106 -10.17 -2.87 13.43
N LYS A 107 -11.36 -3.31 13.84
CA LYS A 107 -12.11 -4.36 13.13
C LYS A 107 -12.41 -3.96 11.69
N ARG A 108 -12.80 -2.69 11.48
CA ARG A 108 -13.07 -2.15 10.14
C ARG A 108 -11.82 -2.18 9.26
N LYS A 109 -10.64 -1.80 9.79
CA LYS A 109 -9.37 -1.84 9.02
C LYS A 109 -8.97 -3.26 8.61
N LEU A 110 -9.17 -4.25 9.47
CA LEU A 110 -8.94 -5.65 9.10
C LEU A 110 -9.90 -6.12 7.99
N VAL A 111 -11.17 -5.76 8.07
CA VAL A 111 -12.17 -6.10 7.03
C VAL A 111 -11.84 -5.40 5.70
N GLU A 112 -11.49 -4.12 5.73
CA GLU A 112 -11.06 -3.35 4.54
C GLU A 112 -9.83 -4.01 3.88
N ASN A 113 -8.79 -4.33 4.66
CA ASN A 113 -7.60 -5.01 4.15
C ASN A 113 -7.95 -6.36 3.51
N LYS A 114 -8.76 -7.17 4.18
CA LYS A 114 -9.22 -8.45 3.64
C LYS A 114 -9.96 -8.25 2.32
N ALA A 115 -10.86 -7.27 2.22
CA ALA A 115 -11.60 -7.00 1.00
C ALA A 115 -10.69 -6.58 -0.18
N ILE A 116 -9.74 -5.67 0.07
CA ILE A 116 -8.80 -5.17 -0.95
C ILE A 116 -7.89 -6.28 -1.48
N PHE A 117 -7.34 -7.11 -0.59
CA PHE A 117 -6.38 -8.15 -0.98
C PHE A 117 -7.05 -9.49 -1.38
N SER A 118 -8.31 -9.74 -1.02
CA SER A 118 -9.01 -10.99 -1.36
C SER A 118 -9.82 -10.92 -2.66
N LYS A 119 -10.11 -9.72 -3.20
CA LYS A 119 -10.83 -9.59 -4.48
C LYS A 119 -10.10 -10.35 -5.60
N ARG A 120 -10.57 -11.55 -5.93
CA ARG A 120 -10.34 -12.09 -7.27
C ARG A 120 -11.23 -11.26 -8.18
N GLU A 121 -10.65 -10.51 -9.11
CA GLU A 121 -11.49 -10.04 -10.21
C GLU A 121 -11.92 -11.30 -10.96
N THR A 122 -13.24 -11.51 -10.98
CA THR A 122 -13.91 -12.39 -11.93
C THR A 122 -13.39 -12.01 -13.30
N GLY A 123 -12.68 -12.94 -13.95
CA GLY A 123 -12.30 -12.83 -15.35
C GLY A 123 -13.51 -12.82 -16.27
#